data_AF-A0A6J4IVB1-F1
#
_entry.id   AF-A0A6J4IVB1-F1
#
_cell.length_a   1.000
_cell.length_b   1.000
_cell.length_c   1.000
_cell.angle_alpha   90.00
_cell.angle_beta   90.00
_cell.angle_gamma   90.00
#
_symmetry.space_group_name_H-M   'P 1'
#
loop_
_entity.id
_entity.type
_entity.pdbx_description
1 polymer ?
#
loop_
_entity_poly.entity_id
_entity_poly.type
_entity_poly.pdbx_seq_one_letter_code
_entity_poly.pdbx_strand_id
1 'polypeptide(L)'
;MTTSIARQDDAALGGPLSILTLQRRDHVRLDRLMDRARATLATGGVEHEVALRAIARLVFTHAFAEEAVLFPAARRVLPEGDPLSLHIEQEHQ
;
A
#
# COMPACT_ATOMS: atom_id res chain seq x y z
N MET A 1 2.41 24.71 -10.15
CA MET A 1 2.15 23.29 -10.45
C MET A 1 2.27 22.51 -9.16
N THR A 2 1.30 21.68 -8.84
CA THR A 2 1.31 20.82 -7.66
C THR A 2 2.19 19.60 -7.93
N THR A 3 3.15 19.31 -7.05
CA THR A 3 3.98 18.09 -7.14
C THR A 3 3.14 16.88 -6.75
N SER A 4 3.14 15.83 -7.57
CA SER A 4 2.45 14.57 -7.25
C SER A 4 2.93 13.99 -5.90
N ILE A 5 1.99 13.47 -5.09
CA ILE A 5 2.25 12.79 -3.81
C ILE A 5 3.32 11.69 -3.98
N ALA A 6 3.32 10.99 -5.12
CA ALA A 6 4.28 9.93 -5.41
C ALA A 6 5.75 10.43 -5.51
N ARG A 7 5.96 11.73 -5.71
CA ARG A 7 7.28 12.35 -5.91
C ARG A 7 7.71 13.28 -4.78
N GLN A 8 6.86 13.48 -3.77
CA GLN A 8 7.16 14.29 -2.60
C GLN A 8 8.08 13.55 -1.62
N ASP A 9 8.91 14.26 -0.86
CA ASP A 9 9.74 13.66 0.19
C ASP A 9 8.94 13.41 1.49
N ASP A 10 9.55 12.73 2.47
CA ASP A 10 8.88 12.38 3.73
C ASP A 10 8.43 13.64 4.51
N ALA A 11 9.15 14.76 4.39
CA ALA A 11 8.77 16.00 5.07
C ALA A 11 7.47 16.58 4.48
N ALA A 12 7.39 16.65 3.15
CA ALA A 12 6.19 17.10 2.44
C ALA A 12 4.99 16.14 2.64
N LEU A 13 5.24 14.85 2.87
CA LEU A 13 4.22 13.88 3.22
C LEU A 13 3.71 13.98 4.67
N GLY A 14 4.26 14.86 5.51
CA GLY A 14 3.88 15.00 6.92
C GLY A 14 4.75 14.20 7.90
N GLY A 15 5.95 13.83 7.49
CA GLY A 15 6.97 13.20 8.33
C GLY A 15 6.97 11.67 8.31
N PRO A 16 7.87 11.05 9.10
CA PRO A 16 8.14 9.60 9.05
C PRO A 16 6.99 8.72 9.57
N LEU A 17 6.05 9.30 10.32
CA LEU A 17 4.89 8.61 10.89
C LEU A 17 3.57 9.00 10.19
N SER A 18 3.63 9.86 9.17
CA SER A 18 2.46 10.15 8.35
C SER A 18 1.97 8.89 7.66
N ILE A 19 0.66 8.76 7.54
CA ILE A 19 0.03 7.64 6.86
C ILE A 19 0.52 7.52 5.40
N LEU A 20 0.77 8.62 4.71
CA LEU A 20 1.28 8.61 3.33
C LEU A 20 2.71 8.04 3.25
N THR A 21 3.55 8.39 4.22
CA THR A 21 4.92 7.88 4.33
C THR A 21 4.93 6.39 4.66
N LEU A 22 4.07 5.95 5.58
CA LEU A 22 3.93 4.55 5.95
C LEU A 22 3.43 3.70 4.77
N GLN A 23 2.40 4.18 4.06
CA GLN A 23 1.84 3.52 2.89
C GLN A 23 2.86 3.37 1.75
N ARG A 24 3.67 4.40 1.50
CA ARG A 24 4.79 4.30 0.54
C ARG A 24 5.81 3.23 0.95
N ARG A 25 6.16 3.17 2.24
CA ARG A 25 7.11 2.16 2.74
C ARG A 25 6.52 0.76 2.64
N ASP A 26 5.23 0.61 2.87
CA ASP A 26 4.52 -0.65 2.69
C ASP A 26 4.52 -1.08 1.22
N HIS A 27 4.33 -0.19 0.25
CA HIS A 27 4.47 -0.52 -1.18
C HIS A 27 5.87 -1.03 -1.53
N VAL A 28 6.93 -0.35 -1.05
CA VAL A 28 8.32 -0.82 -1.26
C VAL A 28 8.56 -2.18 -0.60
N ARG A 29 7.96 -2.42 0.57
CA ARG A 29 8.08 -3.69 1.27
C ARG A 29 7.31 -4.80 0.55
N LEU A 30 6.11 -4.51 0.07
CA LEU A 30 5.26 -5.43 -0.68
C LEU A 30 5.98 -5.89 -1.95
N ASP A 31 6.56 -4.96 -2.71
CA ASP A 31 7.33 -5.26 -3.92
C ASP A 31 8.43 -6.30 -3.66
N ARG A 32 9.25 -6.09 -2.62
CA ARG A 32 10.29 -7.04 -2.19
C ARG A 32 9.74 -8.40 -1.76
N LEU A 33 8.59 -8.42 -1.10
CA LEU A 33 7.94 -9.67 -0.68
C LEU A 33 7.38 -10.43 -1.88
N MET A 34 6.82 -9.71 -2.87
CA MET A 34 6.35 -10.29 -4.12
C MET A 34 7.51 -10.91 -4.91
N ASP A 35 8.65 -10.23 -4.99
CA ASP A 35 9.86 -10.78 -5.60
C ASP A 35 10.33 -12.07 -4.90
N ARG A 36 10.34 -12.06 -3.56
CA ARG A 36 10.69 -13.26 -2.78
C ARG A 36 9.70 -14.41 -3.01
N ALA A 37 8.40 -14.11 -3.06
CA ALA A 37 7.38 -15.12 -3.34
C ALA A 37 7.57 -15.72 -4.74
N ARG A 38 7.87 -14.90 -5.75
CA ARG A 38 8.20 -15.37 -7.11
C ARG A 38 9.47 -16.23 -7.13
N ALA A 39 10.53 -15.80 -6.46
CA ALA A 39 11.80 -16.52 -6.41
C ALA A 39 11.69 -17.90 -5.73
N THR A 40 10.78 -18.05 -4.78
CA THR A 40 10.57 -19.29 -4.01
C THR A 40 9.44 -20.16 -4.56
N LEU A 41 8.73 -19.71 -5.60
CA LEU A 41 7.54 -20.39 -6.13
C LEU A 41 7.84 -21.80 -6.64
N ALA A 42 8.94 -21.98 -7.38
CA ALA A 42 9.31 -23.27 -7.98
C ALA A 42 9.72 -24.32 -6.93
N THR A 43 10.34 -23.89 -5.84
CA THR A 43 10.76 -24.78 -4.75
C THR A 43 9.67 -25.00 -3.72
N GLY A 44 8.77 -24.03 -3.55
CA GLY A 44 7.75 -24.04 -2.52
C GLY A 44 8.33 -24.11 -1.11
N GLY A 45 7.61 -24.80 -0.21
CA GLY A 45 8.07 -25.09 1.15
C GLY A 45 7.98 -23.91 2.12
N VAL A 46 8.69 -24.04 3.25
CA VAL A 46 8.59 -23.11 4.38
C VAL A 46 8.93 -21.68 3.99
N GLU A 47 9.96 -21.47 3.16
CA GLU A 47 10.35 -20.12 2.75
C GLU A 47 9.30 -19.43 1.88
N HIS A 48 8.64 -20.18 1.01
CA HIS A 48 7.54 -19.68 0.19
C HIS A 48 6.32 -19.34 1.07
N GLU A 49 5.97 -20.23 2.00
CA GLU A 49 4.87 -19.99 2.95
C GLU A 49 5.13 -18.74 3.82
N VAL A 50 6.36 -18.55 4.29
CA VAL A 50 6.75 -17.36 5.05
C VAL A 50 6.59 -16.09 4.21
N ALA A 51 6.97 -16.11 2.93
CA ALA A 51 6.78 -14.97 2.04
C ALA A 51 5.29 -14.65 1.84
N LEU A 52 4.46 -15.65 1.55
CA LEU A 52 3.01 -15.47 1.37
C LEU A 52 2.33 -14.97 2.65
N ARG A 53 2.68 -15.51 3.83
CA ARG A 53 2.14 -15.04 5.12
C ARG A 53 2.55 -13.60 5.41
N ALA A 54 3.76 -13.21 5.04
CA ALA A 54 4.21 -11.83 5.19
C ALA A 54 3.46 -10.87 4.25
N ILE A 55 3.19 -11.28 3.00
CA ILE A 55 2.36 -10.52 2.05
C ILE A 55 0.96 -10.35 2.64
N ALA A 56 0.29 -11.45 3.01
CA ALA A 56 -1.08 -11.44 3.52
C ALA A 56 -1.25 -10.53 4.74
N ARG A 57 -0.30 -10.56 5.68
CA ARG A 57 -0.32 -9.67 6.86
C ARG A 57 -0.16 -8.21 6.48
N LEU A 58 0.75 -7.90 5.55
CA LEU A 58 1.03 -6.53 5.13
C LEU A 58 -0.16 -5.92 4.39
N VAL A 59 -0.68 -6.61 3.36
CA VAL A 59 -1.76 -6.09 2.52
C VAL A 59 -3.04 -5.88 3.32
N PHE A 60 -3.33 -6.73 4.32
CA PHE A 60 -4.49 -6.54 5.18
C PHE A 60 -4.43 -5.25 5.99
N THR A 61 -3.31 -5.00 6.69
CA THR A 61 -3.15 -3.78 7.48
C THR A 61 -3.04 -2.52 6.60
N HIS A 62 -2.49 -2.68 5.39
CA HIS A 62 -2.36 -1.62 4.40
C HIS A 62 -3.72 -1.17 3.89
N ALA A 63 -4.53 -2.11 3.37
CA ALA A 63 -5.87 -1.87 2.87
C ALA A 63 -6.78 -1.29 3.96
N PHE A 64 -6.70 -1.82 5.19
CA PHE A 64 -7.46 -1.27 6.31
C PHE A 64 -7.15 0.22 6.55
N ALA A 65 -5.88 0.60 6.51
CA ALA A 65 -5.48 1.99 6.66
C ALA A 65 -5.95 2.87 5.49
N GLU A 66 -5.98 2.32 4.27
CA GLU A 66 -6.52 3.02 3.11
C GLU A 66 -8.02 3.29 3.28
N GLU A 67 -8.81 2.25 3.55
CA GLU A 67 -10.26 2.31 3.64
C GLU A 67 -10.75 3.08 4.87
N ALA A 68 -10.07 2.96 6.02
CA ALA A 68 -10.46 3.63 7.25
C ALA A 68 -10.02 5.10 7.32
N VAL A 69 -8.93 5.48 6.63
CA VAL A 69 -8.30 6.79 6.78
C VAL A 69 -8.10 7.51 5.44
N LEU A 70 -7.33 6.93 4.52
CA LEU A 70 -6.92 7.64 3.30
C LEU A 70 -8.07 7.88 2.33
N PHE A 71 -8.88 6.87 2.02
CA PHE A 71 -10.00 7.01 1.09
C PHE A 71 -11.04 8.01 1.60
N PRO A 72 -11.49 7.97 2.87
CA PRO A 72 -12.35 9.03 3.40
C PRO A 72 -11.73 10.42 3.33
N ALA A 73 -10.41 10.55 3.51
CA ALA A 73 -9.73 11.84 3.36
C ALA A 73 -9.70 12.30 1.89
N ALA A 74 -9.32 11.40 0.97
CA ALA A 74 -9.24 11.66 -0.47
C ALA A 74 -10.59 12.10 -1.03
N ARG A 75 -11.70 11.42 -0.68
CA ARG A 75 -13.06 11.78 -1.08
C ARG A 75 -13.47 13.20 -0.67
N ARG A 76 -12.91 13.72 0.43
CA ARG A 76 -13.22 15.08 0.92
C ARG A 76 -12.41 16.18 0.22
N VAL A 77 -11.22 15.86 -0.28
CA VAL A 77 -10.24 16.87 -0.71
C VAL A 77 -9.86 16.79 -2.19
N LEU A 78 -10.11 15.66 -2.85
CA LEU A 78 -9.82 15.46 -4.27
C LEU A 78 -11.13 15.41 -5.06
N PRO A 79 -11.24 16.13 -6.19
CA PRO A 79 -12.39 16.06 -7.10
C PRO A 79 -12.71 14.63 -7.57
N GLU A 80 -11.68 13.82 -7.77
CA GLU A 80 -11.73 12.43 -8.22
C GLU A 80 -11.69 11.40 -7.07
N GLY A 81 -11.81 11.84 -5.80
CA GLY A 81 -11.61 10.97 -4.65
C GLY A 81 -12.58 9.78 -4.61
N ASP A 82 -13.86 10.01 -4.92
CA ASP A 82 -14.87 8.94 -4.98
C ASP A 82 -14.58 7.88 -6.05
N PRO A 83 -14.45 8.23 -7.35
CA PRO A 83 -14.18 7.23 -8.39
C PRO A 83 -12.82 6.54 -8.22
N LEU A 84 -11.81 7.25 -7.70
CA LEU A 84 -10.49 6.65 -7.45
C LEU A 84 -10.53 5.60 -6.34
N SER A 85 -11.10 5.94 -5.19
CA SER A 85 -11.15 5.04 -4.04
C SER A 85 -12.08 3.84 -4.29
N LEU A 86 -13.23 4.03 -4.93
CA LEU A 86 -14.15 2.93 -5.23
C LEU A 86 -13.51 1.86 -6.13
N HIS A 87 -12.73 2.27 -7.14
CA HIS A 87 -12.03 1.33 -8.01
C HIS A 87 -11.06 0.46 -7.22
N ILE A 88 -10.29 1.06 -6.30
CA ILE A 88 -9.31 0.33 -5.48
C ILE A 88 -10.00 -0.57 -4.46
N GLU A 89 -11.06 -0.09 -3.80
CA GLU A 89 -11.87 -0.90 -2.87
C GLU A 89 -12.44 -2.16 -3.53
N GLN A 90 -12.81 -2.09 -4.82
CA GLN A 90 -13.29 -3.25 -5.57
C GLN A 90 -12.18 -4.28 -5.84
N GLU A 91 -10.95 -3.83 -6.08
CA GLU A 91 -9.80 -4.72 -6.28
C GLU A 91 -9.33 -5.39 -4.97
N HIS A 92 -9.76 -4.88 -3.81
CA HIS A 92 -9.49 -5.51 -2.51
C HIS A 92 -10.40 -6.71 -2.19
N GLN A 93 -11.56 -6.84 -2.86
CA GLN A 93 -12.58 -7.89 -2.59
C GLN A 93 -12.44 -9.10 -3.51
#